data_AF-A0A7Y3FTE2-F1
#
_entry.id   AF-A0A7Y3FTE2-F1
#
_cell.length_a   1.000
_cell.length_b   1.000
_cell.length_c   1.000
_cell.angle_alpha   90.00
_cell.angle_beta   90.00
_cell.angle_gamma   90.00
#
_symmetry.space_group_name_H-M   'P 1'
#
loop_
_entity.id
_entity.type
_entity.pdbx_description
1 polymer ?
#
loop_
_entity_poly.entity_id
_entity_poly.type
_entity_poly.pdbx_seq_one_letter_code
_entity_poly.pdbx_strand_id
1 'polypeptide(L)' 'NLAIINHSVSEFVIDFISLMPGAPKAKVKSRIVLTPQHAKKFLKALSDNVSRFENAHGTIKDYEQPPIPLNFGPTGEA' A
#
# COMPACT_ATOMS: atom_id res chain seq x y z
N ASN A 1 -4.03 -7.60 2.32
CA ASN A 1 -3.06 -7.29 1.24
C ASN A 1 -2.57 -5.89 1.45
N LEU A 2 -1.26 -5.65 1.38
CA LEU A 2 -0.64 -4.35 1.59
C LEU A 2 -0.07 -3.86 0.26
N ALA A 3 -0.16 -2.55 -0.01
CA ALA A 3 0.58 -1.91 -1.09
C ALA A 3 1.55 -0.90 -0.48
N ILE A 4 2.84 -1.00 -0.83
CA ILE A 4 3.87 -0.03 -0.44
C ILE A 4 4.27 0.74 -1.70
N ILE A 5 4.29 2.07 -1.61
CA ILE A 5 4.65 2.94 -2.72
C ILE A 5 5.96 3.63 -2.37
N ASN A 6 6.98 3.43 -3.21
CA ASN A 6 8.25 4.15 -3.16
C ASN A 6 8.44 4.90 -4.48
N HIS A 7 9.27 5.95 -4.48
CA HIS A 7 9.55 6.70 -5.70
C HIS A 7 10.93 7.34 -5.70
N SER A 8 11.42 7.61 -6.89
CA SER A 8 12.59 8.44 -7.19
C SER A 8 12.22 9.47 -8.26
N VAL A 9 13.18 10.27 -8.71
CA VAL A 9 12.97 11.23 -9.82
C VAL A 9 12.63 10.51 -11.14
N SER A 10 13.05 9.25 -11.30
CA SER A 10 12.92 8.50 -12.55
C SER A 10 11.76 7.50 -12.54
N GLU A 11 11.29 7.07 -11.38
CA GLU A 11 10.31 5.99 -11.28
C GLU A 11 9.46 6.03 -10.01
N PHE A 12 8.28 5.44 -10.11
CA PHE A 12 7.40 5.07 -9.01
C PHE A 12 7.32 3.54 -8.97
N VAL A 13 7.55 2.97 -7.80
CA VAL A 13 7.51 1.53 -7.55
C VAL A 13 6.37 1.23 -6.58
N ILE A 14 5.43 0.39 -7.02
CA ILE A 14 4.29 -0.06 -6.22
C ILE A 14 4.45 -1.55 -5.96
N ASP A 15 4.69 -1.90 -4.71
CA ASP A 15 4.85 -3.28 -4.26
C ASP A 15 3.58 -3.78 -3.58
N PHE A 16 2.97 -4.80 -4.17
CA PHE A 16 1.87 -5.53 -3.54
C PHE A 16 2.43 -6.69 -2.73
N ILE A 17 2.24 -6.61 -1.42
CA ILE A 17 2.85 -7.51 -0.45
C ILE A 17 1.74 -8.31 0.24
N SER A 18 2.03 -9.60 0.42
CA SER A 18 1.21 -10.51 1.20
C SER A 18 1.90 -10.80 2.53
N LEU A 19 1.19 -10.52 3.63
CA LEU A 19 1.59 -10.89 4.97
C LEU A 19 0.97 -12.26 5.27
N MET A 20 1.80 -13.28 5.45
CA MET A 20 1.35 -14.61 5.86
C MET A 20 1.57 -14.76 7.38
N PRO A 21 0.57 -15.22 8.14
CA PRO A 21 0.77 -15.54 9.56
C PRO A 21 1.92 -16.53 9.73
N GLY A 22 2.83 -16.26 10.68
CA GLY A 22 3.97 -17.13 10.97
C GLY A 22 5.17 -17.00 10.03
N ALA A 23 5.12 -16.17 8.98
CA ALA A 23 6.29 -15.85 8.16
C ALA A 23 6.99 -14.59 8.71
N PRO A 24 8.31 -14.63 8.99
CA PRO A 24 9.02 -13.49 9.57
C PRO A 24 9.25 -12.34 8.59
N LYS A 25 9.03 -12.56 7.28
CA LYS A 25 9.23 -11.55 6.25
C LYS A 25 8.04 -11.50 5.31
N ALA A 26 7.60 -10.28 5.04
CA ALA A 26 6.55 -10.00 4.07
C ALA A 26 7.08 -10.30 2.65
N LYS A 27 6.31 -11.01 1.83
CA LYS A 27 6.71 -11.39 0.47
C LYS A 27 6.02 -10.51 -0.56
N VAL A 28 6.81 -9.86 -1.42
CA VAL A 28 6.31 -9.14 -2.60
C VAL A 28 5.69 -10.16 -3.56
N LYS A 29 4.41 -9.98 -3.87
CA LYS A 29 3.67 -10.81 -4.82
C LYS A 29 3.74 -10.25 -6.22
N SER A 30 3.66 -8.93 -6.36
CA SER A 30 3.83 -8.23 -7.63
C SER A 30 4.43 -6.85 -7.39
N ARG A 31 5.17 -6.37 -8.39
CA ARG A 31 5.77 -5.04 -8.43
C ARG A 31 5.37 -4.37 -9.73
N ILE A 32 4.86 -3.14 -9.64
CA ILE A 32 4.58 -2.30 -10.79
C ILE A 32 5.56 -1.13 -10.74
N VAL A 33 6.24 -0.87 -11.86
CA VAL A 33 7.16 0.26 -12.01
C VAL A 33 6.60 1.21 -13.07
N LEU A 34 6.48 2.48 -12.73
CA LEU A 34 5.91 3.52 -13.59
C LEU A 34 6.87 4.70 -13.69
N THR A 35 6.91 5.37 -14.83
CA THR A 35 7.52 6.71 -14.90
C THR A 35 6.65 7.72 -14.13
N PRO A 36 7.19 8.86 -13.65
CA PRO A 36 6.42 9.86 -12.91
C PRO A 36 5.18 10.36 -13.67
N GLN A 37 5.29 10.52 -15.00
CA GLN A 37 4.18 10.96 -15.85
C GLN A 37 3.05 9.91 -15.90
N HIS A 38 3.40 8.62 -15.97
CA HIS A 38 2.42 7.54 -15.93
C HIS A 38 1.80 7.37 -14.55
N ALA A 39 2.58 7.51 -13.47
CA ALA A 39 2.06 7.50 -12.11
C ALA A 39 1.01 8.61 -11.90
N LYS A 40 1.27 9.82 -12.39
CA LYS A 40 0.31 10.94 -12.32
C LYS A 40 -0.99 10.64 -13.09
N LYS A 41 -0.89 10.09 -14.30
CA LYS A 41 -2.08 9.70 -15.09
C LYS A 41 -2.85 8.56 -14.42
N PHE A 42 -2.13 7.59 -13.87
CA PHE A 42 -2.71 6.46 -13.14
C PHE A 42 -3.49 6.92 -11.91
N LEU A 43 -2.91 7.81 -11.09
CA LEU A 43 -3.59 8.39 -9.92
C LEU A 43 -4.90 9.07 -10.31
N LYS A 44 -4.89 9.90 -11.35
CA LYS A 44 -6.10 10.58 -11.83
C LYS A 44 -7.17 9.58 -12.26
N ALA A 45 -6.80 8.62 -13.11
CA ALA A 45 -7.73 7.60 -13.59
C ALA A 45 -8.28 6.76 -12.42
N LEU A 46 -7.44 6.39 -11.46
CA LEU A 46 -7.86 5.62 -10.28
C LEU A 46 -8.83 6.42 -9.42
N SER A 47 -8.53 7.68 -9.14
CA SER A 47 -9.40 8.59 -8.38
C SER A 47 -10.76 8.75 -9.04
N ASP A 48 -10.79 8.95 -10.36
CA ASP A 48 -12.05 9.08 -11.11
C ASP A 48 -12.88 7.79 -11.04
N ASN A 49 -12.24 6.63 -11.11
CA ASN A 49 -12.91 5.33 -10.98
C ASN A 49 -13.45 5.09 -9.57
N VAL A 50 -12.68 5.45 -8.53
CA VAL A 50 -13.14 5.35 -7.12
C VAL A 50 -14.35 6.25 -6.89
N SER A 51 -14.31 7.51 -7.33
CA SER A 51 -15.45 8.43 -7.18
C SER A 51 -16.71 7.89 -7.88
N ARG A 52 -16.57 7.34 -9.09
CA ARG A 52 -17.70 6.71 -9.80
C ARG A 52 -18.25 5.50 -9.05
N PHE A 53 -17.38 4.67 -8.49
CA PHE A 53 -17.77 3.52 -7.69
C PHE A 53 -18.55 3.98 -6.45
N GLU A 54 -18.07 4.97 -5.71
CA GLU A 54 -18.72 5.48 -4.51
C GLU A 54 -20.09 6.12 -4.81
N ASN A 55 -20.20 6.84 -5.93
CA ASN A 55 -21.49 7.40 -6.36
C ASN A 55 -22.54 6.30 -6.64
N ALA A 56 -22.12 5.12 -7.09
CA ALA A 56 -23.00 4.01 -7.43
C ALA A 56 -23.29 3.06 -6.24
N HIS A 57 -22.33 2.90 -5.33
CA HIS A 57 -22.37 1.88 -4.28
C HIS A 57 -22.32 2.45 -2.85
N GLY A 58 -22.22 3.76 -2.70
CA GLY A 58 -21.99 4.45 -1.43
C GLY A 58 -20.51 4.60 -1.10
N THR A 59 -20.22 5.49 -0.15
CA THR A 59 -18.84 5.80 0.29
C THR A 59 -18.12 4.55 0.80
N ILE A 60 -16.87 4.39 0.38
CA ILE A 60 -15.99 3.34 0.89
C ILE A 60 -15.71 3.65 2.36
N LYS A 61 -16.00 2.68 3.23
CA LYS A 61 -15.74 2.82 4.66
C LYS A 61 -14.24 2.67 4.91
N ASP A 62 -13.64 3.65 5.56
CA ASP A 62 -12.31 3.52 6.13
C ASP A 62 -12.37 2.51 7.28
N TYR A 63 -11.65 1.41 7.15
CA TYR A 63 -11.34 0.55 8.29
C TYR A 63 -10.07 1.11 8.90
N GLU A 64 -10.16 1.75 10.08
CA GLU A 64 -8.98 2.05 10.89
C GLU A 64 -8.20 0.74 11.05
N GLN A 65 -6.96 0.70 10.53
CA GLN A 65 -6.07 -0.40 10.82
C GLN A 65 -5.82 -0.37 12.33
N PRO A 66 -6.15 -1.45 13.09
CA PRO A 66 -5.79 -1.51 14.49
C PRO A 66 -4.30 -1.23 14.62
N PRO A 67 -3.86 -0.37 15.55
CA PRO A 67 -2.44 -0.12 15.75
C PRO A 67 -1.76 -1.46 15.98
N ILE A 68 -0.85 -1.83 15.06
CA ILE A 68 -0.11 -3.08 15.16
C ILE A 68 0.71 -2.97 16.44
N PRO A 69 0.50 -3.83 17.45
CA PRO A 69 1.30 -3.80 18.66
C PRO A 69 2.71 -4.25 18.30
N LEU A 70 3.60 -3.29 18.06
CA LEU A 70 5.04 -3.52 18.02
C LEU A 70 5.50 -3.76 19.48
N ASN A 71 5.35 -5.00 19.94
CA ASN A 71 5.96 -5.46 21.17
C ASN A 71 7.47 -5.66 20.90
N PHE A 72 8.23 -4.58 21.00
CA PHE A 72 9.67 -4.66 21.14
C PHE A 72 9.93 -5.33 22.49
N GLY A 73 10.49 -6.55 22.46
CA GLY A 73 10.97 -7.22 23.66
C GLY A 73 11.96 -6.34 24.44
N PRO A 74 12.23 -6.66 25.71
CA PRO A 74 13.02 -5.81 26.58
C PRO A 74 14.35 -5.47 25.90
N THR A 75 14.65 -4.17 25.86
CA THR A 75 15.91 -3.63 25.38
C THR A 75 17.01 -4.32 26.17
N GLY A 76 17.88 -5.06 25.49
CA GLY A 76 19.02 -5.71 26.13
C GLY A 76 19.82 -4.66 26.90
N GLU A 77 19.96 -4.85 28.20
CA GLU A 77 20.84 -4.04 29.04
C GLU A 77 22.27 -4.24 28.55
N ALA A 78 22.96 -3.13 28.30
CA ALA A 78 24.38 -3.07 27.96
C ALA A 78 25.20 -2.80 29.22
#